data_AF-A0A1V1P1H4-F1
#
_entry.id   AF-A0A1V1P1H4-F1
#
_cell.length_a   1.000
_cell.length_b   1.000
_cell.length_c   1.000
_cell.angle_alpha   90.00
_cell.angle_beta   90.00
_cell.angle_gamma   90.00
#
_symmetry.space_group_name_H-M   'P 1'
#
loop_
_entity.id
_entity.type
_entity.pdbx_description
1 polymer ?
#
loop_
_entity_poly.entity_id
_entity_poly.type
_entity_poly.pdbx_seq_one_letter_code
_entity_poly.pdbx_strand_id
1 'polypeptide(L)'
;MKSIFIGRHIVTDPRICHGKPTFKGTRVMVSDVLEQIEEGLAWESIIEGWHNSISKDAIAEALQLSRKAFLSHIDDFNIETTV
;
A
#
# COMPACT_ATOMS: atom_id res chain seq x y z
N MET A 1 -5.99 -3.78 -21.83
CA MET A 1 -5.97 -4.43 -20.50
C MET A 1 -6.74 -3.54 -19.52
N LYS A 2 -7.44 -4.11 -18.54
CA LYS A 2 -8.40 -3.40 -17.68
C LYS A 2 -7.81 -3.13 -16.30
N SER A 3 -8.11 -1.96 -15.72
CA SER A 3 -7.76 -1.63 -14.34
C SER A 3 -8.60 -2.46 -13.36
N ILE A 4 -7.99 -2.92 -12.27
CA ILE A 4 -8.62 -3.74 -11.24
C ILE A 4 -8.65 -2.95 -9.94
N PHE A 5 -9.83 -2.86 -9.33
CA PHE A 5 -9.99 -2.23 -8.01
C PHE A 5 -9.73 -3.25 -6.91
N ILE A 6 -8.96 -2.83 -5.91
CA ILE A 6 -8.67 -3.60 -4.70
C ILE A 6 -9.24 -2.80 -3.54
N GLY A 7 -10.25 -3.36 -2.86
CA GLY A 7 -10.98 -2.60 -1.84
C GLY A 7 -11.68 -1.37 -2.43
N ARG A 8 -11.69 -0.27 -1.69
CA ARG A 8 -12.36 1.00 -2.04
C ARG A 8 -11.40 2.05 -2.58
N HIS A 9 -10.15 2.04 -2.13
CA HIS A 9 -9.18 3.11 -2.30
C HIS A 9 -7.98 2.71 -3.15
N ILE A 10 -7.79 1.43 -3.50
CA ILE A 10 -6.61 0.97 -4.25
C ILE A 10 -7.00 0.46 -5.64
N VAL A 11 -6.14 0.71 -6.61
CA VAL A 11 -6.30 0.26 -8.00
C VAL A 11 -4.97 -0.21 -8.56
N THR A 12 -5.02 -1.24 -9.38
CA THR A 12 -3.92 -1.64 -10.27
C THR A 12 -4.33 -1.37 -11.71
N ASP A 13 -3.53 -0.60 -12.43
CA ASP A 13 -3.69 -0.40 -13.87
C ASP A 13 -2.34 -0.68 -14.54
N PRO A 14 -2.26 -1.64 -15.48
CA PRO A 14 -0.99 -1.95 -16.16
C PRO A 14 -0.31 -0.76 -16.85
N ARG A 15 -1.06 0.30 -17.16
CA ARG A 15 -0.57 1.53 -17.78
C ARG A 15 -0.06 2.56 -16.76
N ILE A 16 -0.27 2.32 -15.46
CA ILE A 16 0.11 3.21 -14.36
C ILE A 16 1.11 2.47 -13.46
N CYS A 17 2.26 3.08 -13.20
CA CYS A 17 3.28 2.53 -12.30
C CYS A 17 3.58 1.03 -12.54
N HIS A 18 3.60 0.60 -13.81
CA HIS A 18 3.84 -0.80 -14.23
C HIS A 18 2.85 -1.82 -13.66
N GLY A 19 1.62 -1.41 -13.36
CA GLY A 19 0.60 -2.29 -12.77
C GLY A 19 0.71 -2.45 -11.25
N LYS A 20 1.66 -1.78 -10.60
CA LYS A 20 1.77 -1.78 -9.14
C LYS A 20 0.55 -1.11 -8.49
N PRO A 21 0.14 -1.52 -7.27
CA PRO A 21 -0.96 -0.90 -6.56
C PRO A 21 -0.72 0.59 -6.29
N THR A 22 -1.72 1.39 -6.64
CA THR A 22 -1.75 2.85 -6.42
C THR A 22 -3.05 3.23 -5.74
N PHE A 23 -3.07 4.38 -5.07
CA PHE A 23 -4.33 4.93 -4.57
C PHE A 23 -5.20 5.44 -5.73
N LYS A 24 -6.50 5.20 -5.64
CA LYS A 24 -7.47 5.51 -6.69
C LYS A 24 -7.41 6.99 -7.05
N GLY A 25 -7.19 7.27 -8.35
CA GLY A 25 -7.13 8.63 -8.87
C GLY A 25 -5.79 9.32 -8.66
N THR A 26 -4.78 8.62 -8.15
CA THR A 26 -3.44 9.17 -7.94
C THR A 26 -2.38 8.30 -8.63
N ARG A 27 -1.13 8.76 -8.59
CA ARG A 27 0.05 7.95 -8.93
C ARG A 27 0.91 7.63 -7.69
N VAL A 28 0.33 7.79 -6.51
CA VAL A 28 0.97 7.47 -5.23
C VAL A 28 0.92 5.95 -5.06
N MET A 29 2.08 5.31 -5.02
CA MET A 29 2.15 3.86 -4.85
C MET A 29 1.86 3.49 -3.40
N VAL A 30 1.19 2.36 -3.21
CA VAL A 30 0.91 1.83 -1.87
C VAL A 30 2.22 1.52 -1.13
N SER A 31 3.25 1.05 -1.86
CA SER A 31 4.58 0.77 -1.30
C SER A 31 5.19 1.99 -0.63
N ASP A 32 5.17 3.14 -1.31
CA ASP A 32 5.85 4.35 -0.84
C ASP A 32 5.20 4.85 0.45
N VAL A 33 3.87 4.76 0.55
CA VAL A 33 3.14 5.13 1.76
C VAL A 33 3.42 4.15 2.91
N LEU A 34 3.57 2.85 2.63
CA LEU A 34 3.93 1.87 3.67
C LEU A 34 5.38 2.07 4.15
N GLU A 35 6.31 2.39 3.26
CA GLU A 35 7.69 2.75 3.60
C GLU A 35 7.74 4.00 4.49
N GLN A 36 6.99 5.05 4.16
CA GLN A 36 6.88 6.25 5.02
C GLN A 36 6.31 5.92 6.42
N ILE A 37 5.38 4.97 6.51
CA ILE A 37 4.85 4.50 7.80
C ILE A 37 5.93 3.72 8.57
N GLU A 38 6.72 2.90 7.89
CA GLU A 38 7.87 2.17 8.47
C GLU A 38 8.93 3.13 9.02
N GLU A 39 9.20 4.23 8.30
CA GLU A 39 10.08 5.32 8.73
C GLU A 39 9.50 6.13 9.91
N GLY A 40 8.26 5.86 10.33
CA GLY A 40 7.62 6.47 11.49
C GLY A 40 6.97 7.82 11.22
N LEU A 41 6.70 8.17 9.95
CA LEU A 41 6.02 9.42 9.64
C LEU A 41 4.58 9.41 10.16
N ALA A 42 4.15 10.54 10.72
CA ALA A 42 2.76 10.76 11.09
C ALA A 42 1.87 10.76 9.83
N TRP A 43 0.66 10.22 9.95
CA TRP A 43 -0.25 10.08 8.81
C TRP A 43 -0.61 11.42 8.19
N GLU A 44 -0.78 12.44 9.02
CA GLU A 44 -1.04 13.81 8.57
C GLU A 44 0.12 14.34 7.70
N SER A 45 1.37 14.08 8.10
CA SER A 45 2.56 14.48 7.33
C SER A 45 2.66 13.73 6.00
N ILE A 46 2.32 12.45 5.97
CA ILE A 46 2.28 11.66 4.73
C ILE A 46 1.21 12.26 3.78
N ILE A 47 0.00 12.51 4.30
CA ILE A 47 -1.10 13.07 3.51
C ILE A 47 -0.72 14.45 2.95
N GLU A 48 -0.13 15.31 3.77
CA GLU A 48 0.35 16.63 3.37
C GLU A 48 1.47 16.53 2.32
N GLY A 49 2.43 15.62 2.53
CA GLY A 49 3.53 15.35 1.61
C GLY A 49 3.08 14.90 0.22
N TRP A 50 1.94 14.20 0.14
CA TRP A 50 1.27 13.86 -1.12
C TRP A 50 0.23 14.90 -1.57
N HIS A 51 0.35 16.15 -1.11
CA HIS A 51 -0.52 17.26 -1.45
C HIS A 51 -2.02 16.98 -1.22
N ASN A 52 -2.34 16.28 -0.13
CA ASN A 52 -3.70 15.85 0.22
C ASN A 52 -4.40 14.98 -0.84
N SER A 53 -3.64 14.34 -1.73
CA SER A 53 -4.18 13.46 -2.78
C SER A 53 -4.64 12.10 -2.25
N ILE A 54 -4.25 11.73 -1.04
CA ILE A 54 -4.67 10.50 -0.34
C ILE A 54 -5.34 10.84 0.99
N SER A 55 -6.25 9.99 1.45
CA SER A 55 -6.98 10.18 2.70
C SER A 55 -6.52 9.22 3.78
N LYS A 56 -6.84 9.53 5.05
CA LYS A 56 -6.59 8.61 6.18
C LYS A 56 -7.24 7.24 5.96
N ASP A 57 -8.46 7.20 5.42
CA ASP A 57 -9.16 5.93 5.13
C ASP A 57 -8.42 5.09 4.07
N ALA A 58 -7.82 5.75 3.08
CA ALA A 58 -7.01 5.07 2.08
C ALA A 58 -5.75 4.44 2.70
N ILE A 59 -5.05 5.18 3.57
CA ILE A 59 -3.89 4.67 4.32
C ILE A 59 -4.30 3.49 5.22
N ALA A 60 -5.43 3.61 5.92
CA ALA A 60 -5.95 2.55 6.77
C ALA A 60 -6.29 1.28 5.97
N GLU A 61 -6.91 1.41 4.79
CA GLU A 61 -7.21 0.27 3.92
C GLU A 61 -5.93 -0.41 3.42
N ALA A 62 -4.92 0.38 3.04
CA ALA A 62 -3.61 -0.16 2.66
C ALA A 62 -3.00 -1.00 3.79
N LEU A 63 -2.94 -0.48 5.01
CA LEU A 63 -2.43 -1.21 6.18
C LEU A 63 -3.25 -2.47 6.49
N GLN A 64 -4.58 -2.40 6.40
CA GLN A 64 -5.45 -3.55 6.63
C GLN A 64 -5.17 -4.67 5.62
N LEU A 65 -5.01 -4.33 4.34
CA LEU A 65 -4.70 -5.29 3.29
C LEU A 65 -3.29 -5.85 3.43
N SER A 66 -2.29 -5.01 3.76
CA SER A 66 -0.93 -5.44 4.05
C SER A 66 -0.88 -6.43 5.21
N ARG A 67 -1.58 -6.14 6.32
CA ARG A 67 -1.71 -7.08 7.45
C ARG A 67 -2.34 -8.39 7.02
N LYS A 68 -3.41 -8.35 6.22
CA LYS A 68 -4.08 -9.56 5.73
C LYS A 68 -3.16 -10.38 4.83
N ALA A 69 -2.42 -9.74 3.93
CA ALA A 69 -1.46 -10.38 3.05
C ALA A 69 -0.34 -11.02 3.88
N PHE A 70 0.27 -10.29 4.81
CA PHE A 70 1.29 -10.82 5.72
C PHE A 70 0.83 -12.08 6.45
N LEU A 71 -0.36 -12.03 7.08
CA LEU A 71 -0.91 -13.18 7.79
C LEU A 71 -1.26 -14.38 6.88
N SER A 72 -1.53 -14.13 5.60
CA SER A 72 -1.84 -15.18 4.62
C SER A 72 -0.60 -15.83 4.01
N HIS A 73 0.57 -15.18 4.18
CA HIS A 73 1.84 -15.55 3.56
C HIS A 73 2.94 -15.78 4.61
N ILE A 74 2.58 -16.08 5.87
CA ILE A 74 3.56 -16.30 6.96
C ILE A 74 4.60 -17.36 6.56
N ASP A 75 4.15 -18.42 5.87
CA ASP A 75 5.02 -19.52 5.47
C ASP A 75 6.12 -19.10 4.47
N ASP A 76 5.90 -18.02 3.70
CA ASP A 76 6.88 -17.47 2.75
C ASP A 76 8.06 -16.78 3.47
N PHE A 77 7.93 -16.51 4.78
CA PHE A 77 8.94 -15.84 5.60
C PHE A 77 9.63 -16.77 6.60
N ASN A 78 9.42 -18.08 6.51
CA ASN A 78 10.11 -19.04 7.36
C ASN A 78 11.62 -19.00 7.06
N ILE A 79 12.40 -18.57 8.05
CA ILE A 79 13.85 -18.73 8.04
C ILE A 79 14.09 -20.09 8.70
N GLU A 80 14.70 -21.05 8.00
CA GLU A 80 15.17 -22.27 8.66
C GLU A 80 16.13 -21.85 9.77
N THR A 81 15.69 -21.98 11.02
CA THR A 81 16.56 -21.78 12.17
C THR A 81 17.57 -22.91 12.18
N THR A 82 18.73 -22.69 11.57
CA THR A 82 19.90 -23.55 11.80
C THR A 82 20.28 -23.40 13.27
N VAL A 83 19.87 -24.36 14.09
CA VAL A 83 20.39 -24.56 15.46
C VAL A 83 21.74 -25.25 15.36
#